data_AF-M8BYX0-F1
#
_entry.id   AF-M8BYX0-F1
#
_cell.length_a   1.000
_cell.length_b   1.000
_cell.length_c   1.000
_cell.angle_alpha   90.00
_cell.angle_beta   90.00
_cell.angle_gamma   90.00
#
_symmetry.space_group_name_H-M   'P 1'
#
loop_
_entity.id
_entity.type
_entity.pdbx_description
1 polymer ?
#
loop_
_entity_poly.entity_id
_entity_poly.type
_entity_poly.pdbx_seq_one_letter_code
_entity_poly.pdbx_strand_id
1 'polypeptide(L)'
;MSGFAQNARGMGLGMAQNVMSGFAPDSVPVYAALADEFAVFDRWFASVPTSTQPNRLFVHSATSHGLTFNARKDLINGFPQKTIFDSLEEDGLSFGIYYQNIPATLFYQSLRRLKHLLKFHQYSLRFKLDAARGKLPNYVVIEQRYFDCKEFPANDDHPSHDVARGQRFVKEVYETLRASPQWNETALIITYDEHGGFYDHVPTPVVKVPQPDGIIGPDPYYFKFDRLGVRVPSFLISPWVEKGTVIHEPNGPEGTSQYEHSSIPATVKKLFNLRANYLTKRDSWAGTFESYLKVRKTPRTDCPEKLPEVTKSLRPFGANEDKSLSEFQVELIQLASQLNGDHVLNSYPDIGKTMSVGEANRYAEDAVSRFLEAGRIALRAGANESALVTMRPALTSRAAMSTGLSSEL
;
A
#
# COMPACT_ATOMS: atom_id res chain seq x y z
N MET A 1 -11.92 22.39 8.62
CA MET A 1 -10.56 21.82 8.79
C MET A 1 -9.75 22.66 9.80
N SER A 2 -10.14 22.76 11.07
CA SER A 2 -9.48 23.66 12.07
C SER A 2 -8.91 22.96 13.31
N GLY A 3 -9.11 21.65 13.44
CA GLY A 3 -8.73 20.89 14.65
C GLY A 3 -7.30 20.33 14.66
N PHE A 4 -6.55 20.40 13.55
CA PHE A 4 -5.25 19.71 13.39
C PHE A 4 -4.23 20.13 14.45
N ALA A 5 -3.93 21.43 14.54
CA ALA A 5 -2.98 21.94 15.54
C ALA A 5 -3.45 21.68 16.97
N GLN A 6 -4.77 21.76 17.24
CA GLN A 6 -5.33 21.49 18.57
C GLN A 6 -5.13 20.03 18.97
N ASN A 7 -5.47 19.09 18.10
CA ASN A 7 -5.31 17.65 18.34
C ASN A 7 -3.83 17.28 18.51
N ALA A 8 -2.96 17.86 17.68
CA ALA A 8 -1.52 17.58 17.72
C ALA A 8 -0.83 18.10 18.99
N ARG A 9 -1.34 19.14 19.66
CA ARG A 9 -0.77 19.65 20.94
C ARG A 9 -0.71 18.57 22.02
N GLY A 10 -1.68 17.67 22.05
CA GLY A 10 -1.73 16.57 23.02
C GLY A 10 -0.70 15.47 22.75
N MET A 11 -0.07 15.44 21.57
CA MET A 11 0.84 14.38 21.16
C MET A 11 2.31 14.66 21.51
N GLY A 12 2.67 15.92 21.79
CA GLY A 12 4.04 16.29 22.17
C GLY A 12 4.42 17.72 21.82
N LEU A 13 5.56 18.17 22.34
CA LEU A 13 6.10 19.50 22.07
C LEU A 13 6.45 19.64 20.58
N GLY A 14 6.08 20.77 19.96
CA GLY A 14 6.36 21.06 18.55
C GLY A 14 5.41 20.40 17.54
N MET A 15 4.61 19.41 17.96
CA MET A 15 3.70 18.69 17.05
C MET A 15 2.68 19.59 16.37
N ALA A 16 2.16 20.60 17.07
CA ALA A 16 1.23 21.58 16.48
C ALA A 16 1.81 22.35 15.29
N GLN A 17 3.12 22.59 15.27
CA GLN A 17 3.81 23.23 14.15
C GLN A 17 4.12 22.21 13.04
N ASN A 18 4.58 21.02 13.42
CA ASN A 18 4.91 19.95 12.49
C ASN A 18 3.70 19.54 11.63
N VAL A 19 2.52 19.35 12.24
CA VAL A 19 1.33 18.95 11.49
C VAL A 19 0.85 20.03 10.51
N MET A 20 1.21 21.29 10.73
CA MET A 20 0.85 22.40 9.84
C MET A 20 1.91 22.66 8.76
N SER A 21 2.96 21.85 8.70
CA SER A 21 4.09 22.03 7.78
C SER A 21 3.91 21.25 6.49
N GLY A 22 4.62 21.65 5.44
CA GLY A 22 4.68 20.97 4.16
C GLY A 22 6.06 21.14 3.52
N PHE A 23 6.39 20.28 2.55
CA PHE A 23 7.65 20.39 1.82
C PHE A 23 7.55 21.44 0.71
N ALA A 24 8.59 22.25 0.56
CA ALA A 24 8.76 23.09 -0.62
C ALA A 24 9.11 22.22 -1.85
N PRO A 25 8.73 22.60 -3.08
CA PRO A 25 9.02 21.82 -4.29
C PRO A 25 10.50 21.42 -4.43
N ASP A 26 11.43 22.34 -4.13
CA ASP A 26 12.88 22.09 -4.19
C ASP A 26 13.38 21.04 -3.17
N SER A 27 12.61 20.77 -2.11
CA SER A 27 12.91 19.70 -1.15
C SER A 27 12.47 18.34 -1.69
N VAL A 28 11.48 18.32 -2.58
CA VAL A 28 10.91 17.11 -3.20
C VAL A 28 11.03 17.11 -4.73
N PRO A 29 12.24 17.26 -5.30
CA PRO A 29 12.42 17.52 -6.72
C PRO A 29 11.93 16.38 -7.63
N VAL A 30 11.88 15.14 -7.15
CA VAL A 30 11.31 14.02 -7.92
C VAL A 30 9.80 14.19 -8.07
N TYR A 31 9.10 14.49 -6.97
CA TYR A 31 7.65 14.70 -7.00
C TYR A 31 7.27 15.97 -7.76
N ALA A 32 8.05 17.04 -7.63
CA ALA A 32 7.87 18.27 -8.41
C ALA A 32 8.00 17.99 -9.92
N ALA A 33 9.05 17.30 -10.35
CA ALA A 33 9.24 16.95 -11.75
C ALA A 33 8.12 16.05 -12.30
N LEU A 34 7.63 15.10 -11.50
CA LEU A 34 6.50 14.25 -11.91
C LEU A 34 5.20 15.06 -12.06
N ALA A 35 4.96 16.04 -11.18
CA ALA A 35 3.81 16.94 -11.30
C ALA A 35 3.90 17.80 -12.57
N ASP A 36 5.07 18.37 -12.86
CA ASP A 36 5.27 19.23 -14.05
C ASP A 36 5.20 18.44 -15.36
N GLU A 37 5.62 17.17 -15.36
CA GLU A 37 5.72 16.37 -16.57
C GLU A 37 4.48 15.52 -16.86
N PHE A 38 3.65 15.22 -15.87
CA PHE A 38 2.50 14.31 -16.00
C PHE A 38 1.23 14.90 -15.38
N ALA A 39 0.41 14.07 -14.72
CA ALA A 39 -0.79 14.51 -14.03
C ALA A 39 -0.72 14.35 -12.52
N VAL A 40 -1.26 15.32 -11.81
CA VAL A 40 -1.55 15.26 -10.37
C VAL A 40 -3.04 15.39 -10.14
N PHE A 41 -3.58 14.63 -9.19
CA PHE A 41 -4.94 14.82 -8.71
C PHE A 41 -4.91 15.83 -7.57
N ASP A 42 -5.63 16.95 -7.71
CA ASP A 42 -5.76 17.93 -6.63
C ASP A 42 -6.95 17.60 -5.71
N ARG A 43 -7.69 16.52 -5.97
CA ARG A 43 -8.85 16.08 -5.17
C ARG A 43 -8.95 14.56 -5.03
N TRP A 44 -7.86 13.91 -4.63
CA TRP A 44 -7.86 12.49 -4.24
C TRP A 44 -7.91 12.33 -2.72
N PHE A 45 -8.91 11.63 -2.19
CA PHE A 45 -9.12 11.49 -0.75
C PHE A 45 -8.76 10.10 -0.26
N ALA A 46 -8.26 10.01 0.99
CA ALA A 46 -8.25 8.74 1.69
C ALA A 46 -9.68 8.20 1.78
N SER A 47 -9.89 6.90 1.52
CA SER A 47 -11.24 6.31 1.48
C SER A 47 -11.98 6.42 2.80
N VAL A 48 -11.24 6.46 3.91
CA VAL A 48 -11.78 6.58 5.26
C VAL A 48 -10.90 7.48 6.14
N PRO A 49 -11.47 8.21 7.12
CA PRO A 49 -10.72 9.06 8.04
C PRO A 49 -10.05 8.24 9.16
N THR A 50 -9.27 7.23 8.79
CA THR A 50 -8.65 6.25 9.71
C THR A 50 -7.21 5.93 9.32
N SER A 51 -6.59 4.99 10.04
CA SER A 51 -5.20 4.55 9.85
C SER A 51 -4.89 3.90 8.49
N THR A 52 -3.61 3.61 8.28
CA THR A 52 -3.00 2.93 7.13
C THR A 52 -3.79 1.72 6.63
N GLN A 53 -4.02 0.71 7.47
CA GLN A 53 -4.54 -0.57 6.99
C GLN A 53 -5.96 -0.54 6.42
N PRO A 54 -6.94 0.10 7.07
CA PRO A 54 -8.24 0.31 6.44
C PRO A 54 -8.13 0.94 5.05
N ASN A 55 -7.34 2.01 4.90
CA ASN A 55 -7.19 2.70 3.62
C ASN A 55 -6.50 1.83 2.56
N ARG A 56 -5.45 1.09 2.91
CA ARG A 56 -4.80 0.13 2.00
C ARG A 56 -5.75 -1.00 1.56
N LEU A 57 -6.71 -1.40 2.41
CA LEU A 57 -7.73 -2.38 2.04
C LEU A 57 -8.71 -1.85 0.98
N PHE A 58 -9.04 -0.56 1.00
CA PHE A 58 -9.88 0.04 -0.05
C PHE A 58 -9.21 0.01 -1.42
N VAL A 59 -7.87 0.15 -1.50
CA VAL A 59 -7.11 0.19 -2.77
C VAL A 59 -7.35 -1.06 -3.63
N HIS A 60 -7.50 -2.25 -3.05
CA HIS A 60 -7.66 -3.48 -3.83
C HIS A 60 -8.96 -4.23 -3.59
N SER A 61 -9.80 -3.79 -2.65
CA SER A 61 -11.10 -4.43 -2.38
C SER A 61 -12.29 -3.48 -2.26
N ALA A 62 -12.07 -2.17 -2.37
CA ALA A 62 -13.10 -1.13 -2.24
C ALA A 62 -13.87 -1.15 -0.90
N THR A 63 -13.35 -1.87 0.10
CA THR A 63 -13.84 -1.91 1.48
C THR A 63 -12.69 -2.26 2.43
N SER A 64 -12.81 -1.87 3.69
CA SER A 64 -11.96 -2.37 4.77
C SER A 64 -12.61 -3.53 5.54
N HIS A 65 -13.76 -4.03 5.07
CA HIS A 65 -14.53 -5.10 5.72
C HIS A 65 -14.88 -4.78 7.19
N GLY A 66 -15.31 -3.55 7.44
CA GLY A 66 -15.65 -3.07 8.79
C GLY A 66 -14.47 -2.61 9.64
N LEU A 67 -13.23 -2.75 9.15
CA LEU A 67 -12.03 -2.32 9.88
C LEU A 67 -11.96 -0.78 9.94
N THR A 68 -11.92 -0.22 11.15
CA THR A 68 -11.86 1.24 11.41
C THR A 68 -10.58 1.68 12.09
N PHE A 69 -9.83 0.74 12.64
CA PHE A 69 -8.54 0.92 13.28
C PHE A 69 -7.79 -0.40 13.16
N ASN A 70 -6.54 -0.43 13.63
CA ASN A 70 -5.69 -1.58 13.48
C ASN A 70 -6.04 -2.68 14.51
N ALA A 71 -7.15 -3.39 14.28
CA ALA A 71 -7.64 -4.46 15.14
C ALA A 71 -6.84 -5.76 14.92
N ARG A 72 -5.95 -6.08 15.88
CA ARG A 72 -4.93 -7.15 15.77
C ARG A 72 -5.48 -8.54 15.43
N LYS A 73 -6.69 -8.90 15.89
CA LYS A 73 -7.28 -10.23 15.66
C LYS A 73 -7.71 -10.45 14.21
N ASP A 74 -8.19 -9.42 13.52
CA ASP A 74 -8.69 -9.55 12.14
C ASP A 74 -7.55 -9.60 11.11
N LEU A 75 -6.45 -8.91 11.42
CA LEU A 75 -5.22 -8.88 10.60
C LEU A 75 -4.63 -10.28 10.35
N ILE A 76 -4.77 -11.19 11.32
CA ILE A 76 -4.18 -12.53 11.28
C ILE A 76 -5.00 -13.48 10.43
N ASN A 77 -6.33 -13.50 10.54
CA ASN A 77 -7.15 -14.42 9.76
C ASN A 77 -7.09 -14.11 8.25
N GLY A 78 -6.77 -12.85 7.93
CA GLY A 78 -6.82 -12.32 6.59
C GLY A 78 -8.24 -11.93 6.21
N PHE A 79 -8.34 -10.90 5.40
CA PHE A 79 -9.60 -10.27 5.04
C PHE A 79 -10.28 -11.05 3.90
N PRO A 80 -11.55 -11.46 4.08
CA PRO A 80 -12.20 -12.44 3.19
C PRO A 80 -12.83 -11.82 1.94
N GLN A 81 -12.91 -10.49 1.86
CA GLN A 81 -13.54 -9.81 0.73
C GLN A 81 -12.82 -10.11 -0.59
N LYS A 82 -13.62 -10.12 -1.66
CA LYS A 82 -13.12 -10.23 -3.02
C LYS A 82 -12.23 -9.03 -3.35
N THR A 83 -11.15 -9.28 -4.09
CA THR A 83 -10.20 -8.25 -4.50
C THR A 83 -10.24 -8.02 -6.00
N ILE A 84 -9.63 -6.93 -6.46
CA ILE A 84 -9.41 -6.67 -7.89
C ILE A 84 -8.54 -7.75 -8.53
N PHE A 85 -7.63 -8.39 -7.77
CA PHE A 85 -6.83 -9.51 -8.24
C PHE A 85 -7.70 -10.70 -8.64
N ASP A 86 -8.72 -11.02 -7.84
CA ASP A 86 -9.67 -12.08 -8.15
C ASP A 86 -10.46 -11.74 -9.43
N SER A 87 -10.94 -10.50 -9.58
CA SER A 87 -11.64 -10.05 -10.79
C SER A 87 -10.76 -10.09 -12.05
N LEU A 88 -9.47 -9.75 -11.95
CA LEU A 88 -8.54 -9.84 -13.06
C LEU A 88 -8.36 -11.30 -13.52
N GLU A 89 -8.17 -12.22 -12.59
CA GLU A 89 -8.00 -13.65 -12.93
C GLU A 89 -9.26 -14.27 -13.54
N GLU A 90 -10.45 -13.90 -13.04
CA GLU A 90 -11.73 -14.34 -13.61
C GLU A 90 -11.90 -13.95 -15.08
N ASP A 91 -11.26 -12.86 -15.51
CA ASP A 91 -11.21 -12.38 -16.89
C ASP A 91 -9.92 -12.76 -17.63
N GLY A 92 -9.10 -13.66 -17.06
CA GLY A 92 -7.90 -14.19 -17.70
C GLY A 92 -6.71 -13.22 -17.75
N LEU A 93 -6.72 -12.17 -16.94
CA LEU A 93 -5.65 -11.19 -16.83
C LEU A 93 -4.67 -11.54 -15.72
N SER A 94 -3.43 -11.10 -15.91
CA SER A 94 -2.34 -11.39 -14.98
C SER A 94 -2.08 -10.23 -14.02
N PHE A 95 -1.62 -10.55 -12.82
CA PHE A 95 -1.11 -9.57 -11.88
C PHE A 95 0.22 -10.03 -11.27
N GLY A 96 0.96 -9.09 -10.68
CA GLY A 96 2.22 -9.36 -9.98
C GLY A 96 2.45 -8.36 -8.84
N ILE A 97 2.97 -8.87 -7.73
CA ILE A 97 3.27 -8.10 -6.52
C ILE A 97 4.79 -8.15 -6.32
N TYR A 98 5.44 -7.00 -6.47
CA TYR A 98 6.87 -6.84 -6.30
C TYR A 98 7.14 -6.14 -4.98
N TYR A 99 7.69 -6.87 -4.01
CA TYR A 99 7.86 -6.41 -2.64
C TYR A 99 9.33 -6.42 -2.22
N GLN A 100 9.68 -5.62 -1.21
CA GLN A 100 11.06 -5.49 -0.73
C GLN A 100 11.31 -6.22 0.60
N ASN A 101 10.40 -6.17 1.57
CA ASN A 101 10.49 -6.98 2.81
C ASN A 101 9.26 -7.86 3.01
N ILE A 102 8.09 -7.26 3.25
CA ILE A 102 6.84 -8.00 3.48
C ILE A 102 5.71 -7.44 2.61
N PRO A 103 5.01 -8.26 1.80
CA PRO A 103 3.91 -7.77 0.99
C PRO A 103 2.65 -7.63 1.85
N ALA A 104 2.27 -6.40 2.18
CA ALA A 104 1.04 -6.05 2.88
C ALA A 104 -0.22 -6.53 2.13
N THR A 105 -0.17 -6.76 0.81
CA THR A 105 -1.28 -7.41 0.11
C THR A 105 -1.60 -8.81 0.67
N LEU A 106 -0.69 -9.47 1.38
CA LEU A 106 -1.00 -10.71 2.10
C LEU A 106 -1.97 -10.51 3.28
N PHE A 107 -2.42 -9.31 3.60
CA PHE A 107 -3.60 -9.14 4.46
C PHE A 107 -4.88 -9.67 3.82
N TYR A 108 -4.99 -9.74 2.49
CA TYR A 108 -6.12 -10.39 1.83
C TYR A 108 -6.01 -11.91 1.91
N GLN A 109 -7.07 -12.56 2.38
CA GLN A 109 -7.10 -14.01 2.50
C GLN A 109 -6.98 -14.69 1.13
N SER A 110 -7.58 -14.12 0.08
CA SER A 110 -7.49 -14.67 -1.28
C SER A 110 -6.05 -14.78 -1.78
N LEU A 111 -5.20 -13.80 -1.45
CA LEU A 111 -3.78 -13.77 -1.83
C LEU A 111 -2.90 -14.76 -1.05
N ARG A 112 -3.43 -15.42 -0.03
CA ARG A 112 -2.75 -16.52 0.70
C ARG A 112 -3.02 -17.91 0.14
N ARG A 113 -3.77 -18.00 -0.97
CA ARG A 113 -4.03 -19.28 -1.67
C ARG A 113 -2.81 -19.74 -2.46
N LEU A 114 -2.63 -21.05 -2.56
CA LEU A 114 -1.50 -21.67 -3.26
C LEU A 114 -1.32 -21.15 -4.70
N LYS A 115 -2.43 -20.99 -5.46
CA LYS A 115 -2.41 -20.47 -6.83
C LYS A 115 -1.75 -19.09 -6.99
N HIS A 116 -1.75 -18.26 -5.95
CA HIS A 116 -1.23 -16.89 -6.01
C HIS A 116 0.23 -16.78 -5.58
N LEU A 117 0.86 -17.84 -5.07
CA LEU A 117 2.23 -17.76 -4.53
C LEU A 117 3.28 -17.39 -5.57
N LEU A 118 3.05 -17.76 -6.82
CA LEU A 118 3.95 -17.44 -7.93
C LEU A 118 3.77 -16.00 -8.43
N LYS A 119 2.82 -15.24 -7.87
CA LYS A 119 2.56 -13.82 -8.19
C LYS A 119 3.39 -12.87 -7.32
N PHE A 120 4.10 -13.39 -6.32
CA PHE A 120 4.94 -12.62 -5.40
C PHE A 120 6.40 -12.66 -5.84
N HIS A 121 6.99 -11.48 -6.03
CA HIS A 121 8.31 -11.30 -6.60
C HIS A 121 9.17 -10.39 -5.73
N GLN A 122 10.45 -10.75 -5.56
CA GLN A 122 11.42 -9.86 -4.94
C GLN A 122 11.69 -8.67 -5.86
N TYR A 123 11.42 -7.46 -5.37
CA TYR A 123 11.53 -6.23 -6.16
C TYR A 123 12.93 -6.03 -6.73
N SER A 124 13.97 -6.17 -5.90
CA SER A 124 15.37 -5.79 -6.20
C SER A 124 15.90 -6.39 -7.50
N LEU A 125 15.53 -7.65 -7.79
CA LEU A 125 15.97 -8.35 -9.00
C LEU A 125 14.84 -8.50 -10.02
N ARG A 126 13.66 -8.92 -9.58
CA ARG A 126 12.64 -9.43 -10.49
C ARG A 126 11.89 -8.31 -11.22
N PHE A 127 11.64 -7.20 -10.54
CA PHE A 127 10.94 -6.06 -11.15
C PHE A 127 11.72 -5.49 -12.33
N LYS A 128 13.00 -5.16 -12.11
CA LYS A 128 13.89 -4.62 -13.16
C LYS A 128 14.04 -5.61 -14.33
N LEU A 129 14.14 -6.91 -14.03
CA LEU A 129 14.26 -7.94 -15.06
C LEU A 129 12.98 -8.08 -15.91
N ASP A 130 11.82 -8.13 -15.28
CA ASP A 130 10.54 -8.25 -15.98
C ASP A 130 10.25 -6.98 -16.79
N ALA A 131 10.52 -5.79 -16.23
CA ALA A 131 10.41 -4.52 -16.93
C ALA A 131 11.32 -4.46 -18.17
N ALA A 132 12.62 -4.78 -18.02
CA ALA A 132 13.57 -4.75 -19.13
C ALA A 132 13.22 -5.74 -20.25
N ARG A 133 12.56 -6.86 -19.92
CA ARG A 133 12.14 -7.89 -20.87
C ARG A 133 10.75 -7.66 -21.46
N GLY A 134 10.03 -6.63 -21.03
CA GLY A 134 8.64 -6.40 -21.42
C GLY A 134 7.71 -7.52 -20.96
N LYS A 135 7.90 -7.99 -19.72
CA LYS A 135 7.16 -9.10 -19.10
C LYS A 135 6.39 -8.70 -17.85
N LEU A 136 6.18 -7.40 -17.62
CA LEU A 136 5.31 -6.97 -16.52
C LEU A 136 3.86 -7.39 -16.82
N PRO A 137 3.13 -7.89 -15.81
CA PRO A 137 1.74 -8.32 -15.95
C PRO A 137 0.78 -7.13 -16.13
N ASN A 138 -0.50 -7.41 -16.40
CA ASN A 138 -1.52 -6.37 -16.63
C ASN A 138 -1.71 -5.44 -15.42
N TYR A 139 -1.58 -5.96 -14.20
CA TYR A 139 -1.70 -5.20 -12.97
C TYR A 139 -0.52 -5.47 -12.03
N VAL A 140 0.24 -4.42 -11.71
CA VAL A 140 1.46 -4.51 -10.91
C VAL A 140 1.30 -3.72 -9.62
N VAL A 141 1.61 -4.35 -8.49
CA VAL A 141 1.75 -3.66 -7.20
C VAL A 141 3.22 -3.63 -6.83
N ILE A 142 3.72 -2.44 -6.50
CA ILE A 142 5.07 -2.23 -5.98
C ILE A 142 4.97 -1.89 -4.49
N GLU A 143 5.60 -2.68 -3.64
CA GLU A 143 5.62 -2.48 -2.20
C GLU A 143 6.98 -1.98 -1.70
N GLN A 144 6.90 -1.07 -0.72
CA GLN A 144 8.05 -0.35 -0.17
C GLN A 144 8.82 -1.22 0.83
N ARG A 145 9.92 -0.68 1.36
CA ARG A 145 10.53 -1.13 2.60
C ARG A 145 9.93 -0.37 3.77
N TYR A 146 9.38 -1.12 4.72
CA TYR A 146 8.71 -0.56 5.88
C TYR A 146 9.57 -0.49 7.16
N PHE A 147 10.76 -1.08 7.16
CA PHE A 147 11.67 -1.13 8.31
C PHE A 147 12.91 -0.27 8.05
N ASP A 148 13.21 0.67 8.97
CA ASP A 148 14.28 1.66 8.83
C ASP A 148 15.65 1.11 9.24
N CYS A 149 16.11 0.09 8.50
CA CYS A 149 17.39 -0.59 8.73
C CYS A 149 18.59 0.22 8.21
N LYS A 150 19.79 0.06 8.80
CA LYS A 150 20.97 0.87 8.41
C LYS A 150 21.43 0.60 6.97
N GLU A 151 21.49 -0.66 6.57
CA GLU A 151 21.92 -1.07 5.23
C GLU A 151 20.86 -0.77 4.16
N PHE A 152 19.60 -1.10 4.45
CA PHE A 152 18.46 -0.90 3.56
C PHE A 152 17.36 -0.07 4.25
N PRO A 153 17.52 1.27 4.33
CA PRO A 153 16.55 2.13 5.00
C PRO A 153 15.15 2.05 4.38
N ALA A 154 14.14 2.34 5.19
CA ALA A 154 12.76 2.46 4.75
C ALA A 154 12.61 3.55 3.68
N ASN A 155 11.65 3.36 2.77
CA ASN A 155 11.45 4.22 1.60
C ASN A 155 9.96 4.40 1.26
N ASP A 156 9.12 4.40 2.28
CA ASP A 156 7.65 4.47 2.22
C ASP A 156 7.07 5.85 2.58
N ASP A 157 7.94 6.85 2.80
CA ASP A 157 7.59 8.20 3.26
C ASP A 157 6.84 8.26 4.60
N HIS A 158 6.73 7.14 5.34
CA HIS A 158 6.06 7.11 6.64
C HIS A 158 6.89 7.85 7.71
N PRO A 159 6.35 8.78 8.50
CA PRO A 159 7.10 9.42 9.59
C PRO A 159 7.62 8.40 10.62
N SER A 160 8.89 8.42 11.06
CA SER A 160 9.93 9.41 10.80
C SER A 160 10.96 8.98 9.73
N HIS A 161 10.57 8.15 8.77
CA HIS A 161 11.42 7.74 7.65
C HIS A 161 11.80 8.94 6.77
N ASP A 162 12.94 8.81 6.08
CA ASP A 162 13.48 9.89 5.26
C ASP A 162 12.74 9.96 3.92
N VAL A 163 11.99 11.05 3.67
CA VAL A 163 11.28 11.28 2.40
C VAL A 163 12.24 11.33 1.20
N ALA A 164 13.53 11.65 1.41
CA ALA A 164 14.53 11.51 0.35
C ALA A 164 14.74 10.06 -0.11
N ARG A 165 14.45 9.05 0.74
CA ARG A 165 14.52 7.63 0.35
C ARG A 165 13.31 7.23 -0.48
N GLY A 166 12.10 7.70 -0.15
CA GLY A 166 10.91 7.47 -0.98
C GLY A 166 11.03 8.12 -2.36
N GLN A 167 11.53 9.35 -2.44
CA GLN A 167 11.81 10.00 -3.74
C GLN A 167 12.78 9.19 -4.61
N ARG A 168 13.87 8.67 -4.04
CA ARG A 168 14.81 7.81 -4.79
C ARG A 168 14.15 6.52 -5.25
N PHE A 169 13.28 5.94 -4.43
CA PHE A 169 12.54 4.74 -4.79
C PHE A 169 11.57 4.99 -5.95
N VAL A 170 10.79 6.07 -5.88
CA VAL A 170 9.88 6.49 -6.95
C VAL A 170 10.63 6.79 -8.24
N LYS A 171 11.77 7.49 -8.15
CA LYS A 171 12.66 7.70 -9.30
C LYS A 171 13.12 6.39 -9.92
N GLU A 172 13.56 5.43 -9.12
CA GLU A 172 14.00 4.12 -9.63
C GLU A 172 12.85 3.36 -10.33
N VAL A 173 11.65 3.36 -9.75
CA VAL A 173 10.46 2.74 -10.35
C VAL A 173 10.14 3.41 -11.68
N TYR A 174 10.07 4.75 -11.71
CA TYR A 174 9.80 5.51 -12.92
C TYR A 174 10.82 5.21 -14.01
N GLU A 175 12.12 5.34 -13.73
CA GLU A 175 13.17 5.16 -14.72
C GLU A 175 13.24 3.71 -15.23
N THR A 176 12.92 2.74 -14.37
CA THR A 176 12.80 1.32 -14.76
C THR A 176 11.64 1.10 -15.76
N LEU A 177 10.47 1.71 -15.50
CA LEU A 177 9.33 1.63 -16.41
C LEU A 177 9.57 2.43 -17.70
N ARG A 178 10.18 3.62 -17.58
CA ARG A 178 10.48 4.50 -18.71
C ARG A 178 11.46 3.88 -19.71
N ALA A 179 12.39 3.05 -19.22
CA ALA A 179 13.32 2.28 -20.03
C ALA A 179 12.74 0.96 -20.57
N SER A 180 11.54 0.56 -20.12
CA SER A 180 10.91 -0.69 -20.55
C SER A 180 10.37 -0.58 -21.98
N PRO A 181 10.44 -1.66 -22.79
CA PRO A 181 9.70 -1.72 -24.05
C PRO A 181 8.18 -1.59 -23.87
N GLN A 182 7.65 -1.85 -22.65
CA GLN A 182 6.23 -1.66 -22.32
C GLN A 182 5.88 -0.22 -21.89
N TRP A 183 6.80 0.76 -21.96
CA TRP A 183 6.53 2.14 -21.52
C TRP A 183 5.25 2.72 -22.14
N ASN A 184 5.05 2.52 -23.45
CA ASN A 184 3.87 2.99 -24.17
C ASN A 184 2.59 2.19 -23.85
N GLU A 185 2.67 1.14 -23.05
CA GLU A 185 1.54 0.33 -22.57
C GLU A 185 1.35 0.48 -21.05
N THR A 186 2.08 1.41 -20.41
CA THR A 186 2.13 1.55 -18.96
C THR A 186 1.42 2.82 -18.49
N ALA A 187 0.65 2.68 -17.41
CA ALA A 187 0.23 3.78 -16.56
C ALA A 187 0.70 3.48 -15.12
N LEU A 188 1.47 4.39 -14.54
CA LEU A 188 1.93 4.34 -13.16
C LEU A 188 1.05 5.26 -12.31
N ILE A 189 0.48 4.70 -11.24
CA ILE A 189 -0.18 5.45 -10.19
C ILE A 189 0.71 5.48 -8.97
N ILE A 190 0.94 6.67 -8.43
CA ILE A 190 1.58 6.87 -7.13
C ILE A 190 0.53 7.51 -6.24
N THR A 191 0.23 6.92 -5.09
CA THR A 191 -0.71 7.47 -4.12
C THR A 191 -0.27 7.14 -2.70
N TYR A 192 -0.79 7.87 -1.73
CA TYR A 192 -0.60 7.60 -0.30
C TYR A 192 -1.87 6.97 0.26
N ASP A 193 -1.72 6.17 1.31
CA ASP A 193 -2.84 5.52 2.00
C ASP A 193 -3.61 6.50 2.87
N GLU A 194 -2.92 7.35 3.62
CA GLU A 194 -3.52 8.42 4.42
C GLU A 194 -2.57 9.63 4.54
N HIS A 195 -3.00 10.66 5.28
CA HIS A 195 -2.38 11.98 5.34
C HIS A 195 -1.27 12.18 6.39
N GLY A 196 -0.90 11.15 7.16
CA GLY A 196 0.07 11.19 8.25
C GLY A 196 -0.31 12.07 9.45
N GLY A 197 -1.55 12.54 9.53
CA GLY A 197 -1.99 13.55 10.51
C GLY A 197 -1.67 14.99 10.12
N PHE A 198 -1.08 15.22 8.94
CA PHE A 198 -0.72 16.56 8.46
C PHE A 198 -1.95 17.32 7.94
N TYR A 199 -1.90 18.63 8.05
CA TYR A 199 -2.99 19.53 7.69
C TYR A 199 -3.23 19.55 6.18
N ASP A 200 -4.50 19.46 5.79
CA ASP A 200 -4.99 19.86 4.48
C ASP A 200 -6.19 20.81 4.65
N HIS A 201 -6.28 21.81 3.78
CA HIS A 201 -7.31 22.84 3.87
C HIS A 201 -8.65 22.40 3.25
N VAL A 202 -8.66 21.41 2.37
CA VAL A 202 -9.85 20.96 1.64
C VAL A 202 -10.74 20.14 2.58
N PRO A 203 -12.01 20.53 2.77
CA PRO A 203 -12.97 19.74 3.53
C PRO A 203 -13.16 18.34 2.94
N THR A 204 -13.27 17.34 3.81
CA THR A 204 -13.46 15.95 3.36
C THR A 204 -14.89 15.74 2.83
N PRO A 205 -15.06 14.99 1.72
CA PRO A 205 -16.38 14.67 1.19
C PRO A 205 -17.21 13.81 2.15
N VAL A 206 -18.45 14.25 2.39
CA VAL A 206 -19.44 13.57 3.25
C VAL A 206 -20.79 13.38 2.57
N VAL A 207 -20.98 13.96 1.39
CA VAL A 207 -22.29 13.99 0.71
C VAL A 207 -22.47 12.73 -0.12
N LYS A 208 -23.44 11.89 0.28
CA LYS A 208 -23.83 10.66 -0.44
C LYS A 208 -22.65 9.72 -0.76
N VAL A 209 -21.66 9.67 0.12
CA VAL A 209 -20.56 8.71 0.07
C VAL A 209 -21.15 7.35 0.46
N PRO A 210 -21.26 6.35 -0.44
CA PRO A 210 -22.03 5.13 -0.16
C PRO A 210 -21.32 4.21 0.83
N GLN A 211 -22.02 3.60 1.78
CA GLN A 211 -21.43 2.50 2.54
C GLN A 211 -21.05 1.35 1.56
N PRO A 212 -19.83 0.78 1.62
CA PRO A 212 -19.33 -0.11 0.57
C PRO A 212 -20.10 -1.44 0.51
N ASP A 213 -20.25 -2.11 1.65
CA ASP A 213 -20.66 -3.52 1.74
C ASP A 213 -21.73 -3.80 2.80
N GLY A 214 -22.26 -2.75 3.44
CA GLY A 214 -23.27 -2.86 4.50
C GLY A 214 -22.69 -3.19 5.88
N ILE A 215 -21.37 -3.34 6.02
CA ILE A 215 -20.71 -3.61 7.30
C ILE A 215 -20.48 -2.29 8.04
N ILE A 216 -20.83 -2.26 9.32
CA ILE A 216 -20.55 -1.13 10.21
C ILE A 216 -19.30 -1.43 11.04
N GLY A 217 -18.58 -0.38 11.41
CA GLY A 217 -17.43 -0.49 12.29
C GLY A 217 -17.81 -1.03 13.68
N PRO A 218 -16.84 -1.56 14.43
CA PRO A 218 -17.06 -2.04 15.78
C PRO A 218 -17.42 -0.93 16.77
N ASP A 219 -17.83 -1.36 17.98
CA ASP A 219 -17.91 -0.50 19.17
C ASP A 219 -16.57 0.20 19.44
N PRO A 220 -16.57 1.45 19.96
CA PRO A 220 -17.73 2.26 20.36
C PRO A 220 -18.28 3.18 19.26
N TYR A 221 -17.63 3.23 18.10
CA TYR A 221 -17.90 4.28 17.11
C TYR A 221 -18.97 3.92 16.08
N TYR A 222 -19.21 2.64 15.82
CA TYR A 222 -20.19 2.16 14.83
C TYR A 222 -20.10 2.89 13.49
N PHE A 223 -18.87 3.13 13.03
CA PHE A 223 -18.61 3.94 11.86
C PHE A 223 -19.26 3.32 10.61
N LYS A 224 -20.06 4.11 9.89
CA LYS A 224 -20.87 3.63 8.76
C LYS A 224 -20.14 3.61 7.43
N PHE A 225 -18.90 4.08 7.38
CA PHE A 225 -18.16 4.24 6.13
C PHE A 225 -18.93 5.11 5.11
N ASP A 226 -19.57 6.19 5.58
CA ASP A 226 -20.39 7.11 4.78
C ASP A 226 -19.73 8.49 4.61
N ARG A 227 -18.40 8.55 4.75
CA ARG A 227 -17.57 9.73 4.51
C ARG A 227 -16.15 9.34 4.15
N LEU A 228 -15.44 10.25 3.48
CA LEU A 228 -14.03 10.09 3.14
C LEU A 228 -13.12 10.72 4.20
N GLY A 229 -11.85 10.34 4.12
CA GLY A 229 -10.76 10.94 4.88
C GLY A 229 -10.17 12.19 4.22
N VAL A 230 -9.03 12.62 4.74
CA VAL A 230 -8.30 13.80 4.27
C VAL A 230 -7.72 13.55 2.88
N ARG A 231 -7.54 14.62 2.09
CA ARG A 231 -6.90 14.55 0.78
C ARG A 231 -5.48 14.01 0.92
N VAL A 232 -5.05 13.18 -0.04
CA VAL A 232 -3.71 12.62 -0.15
C VAL A 232 -3.13 12.93 -1.54
N PRO A 233 -1.79 13.03 -1.69
CA PRO A 233 -1.18 13.20 -3.00
C PRO A 233 -1.42 11.97 -3.88
N SER A 234 -1.78 12.20 -5.15
CA SER A 234 -1.88 11.14 -6.15
C SER A 234 -1.44 11.63 -7.52
N PHE A 235 -0.71 10.77 -8.24
CA PHE A 235 -0.15 11.06 -9.56
C PHE A 235 -0.60 10.02 -10.58
N LEU A 236 -0.84 10.46 -11.81
CA LEU A 236 -1.05 9.59 -12.98
C LEU A 236 0.06 9.86 -13.99
N ILE A 237 0.94 8.87 -14.16
CA ILE A 237 2.16 8.96 -14.96
C ILE A 237 2.06 7.98 -16.13
N SER A 238 2.02 8.50 -17.35
CA SER A 238 1.94 7.70 -18.57
C SER A 238 2.29 8.57 -19.78
N PRO A 239 2.87 8.01 -20.86
CA PRO A 239 3.05 8.78 -22.10
C PRO A 239 1.72 9.14 -22.77
N TRP A 240 0.58 8.61 -22.30
CA TRP A 240 -0.74 8.95 -22.80
C TRP A 240 -1.37 10.18 -22.15
N VAL A 241 -0.74 10.73 -21.12
CA VAL A 241 -1.24 11.89 -20.37
C VAL A 241 -0.56 13.17 -20.84
N GLU A 242 -1.35 14.23 -21.01
CA GLU A 242 -0.83 15.55 -21.36
C GLU A 242 0.08 16.11 -20.25
N LYS A 243 1.14 16.81 -20.67
CA LYS A 243 2.12 17.40 -19.76
C LYS A 243 1.46 18.44 -18.84
N GLY A 244 1.80 18.41 -17.55
CA GLY A 244 1.37 19.42 -16.56
C GLY A 244 -0.14 19.42 -16.33
N THR A 245 -0.78 18.26 -16.35
CA THR A 245 -2.23 18.14 -16.18
C THR A 245 -2.59 18.19 -14.69
N VAL A 246 -3.57 19.00 -14.32
CA VAL A 246 -4.21 18.93 -13.00
C VAL A 246 -5.57 18.27 -13.16
N ILE A 247 -5.76 17.13 -12.51
CA ILE A 247 -7.02 16.39 -12.50
C ILE A 247 -7.83 16.83 -11.28
N HIS A 248 -8.96 17.49 -11.56
CA HIS A 248 -9.89 18.01 -10.57
C HIS A 248 -10.93 16.97 -10.13
N GLU A 249 -12.16 17.39 -9.83
CA GLU A 249 -13.26 16.47 -9.52
C GLU A 249 -13.55 15.50 -10.68
N PRO A 250 -13.99 14.26 -10.38
CA PRO A 250 -14.44 13.34 -11.42
C PRO A 250 -15.77 13.79 -12.02
N ASN A 251 -15.98 13.44 -13.29
CA ASN A 251 -17.24 13.73 -14.02
C ASN A 251 -18.37 12.72 -13.74
N GLY A 252 -18.17 11.76 -12.86
CA GLY A 252 -19.12 10.68 -12.58
C GLY A 252 -18.41 9.48 -11.94
N PRO A 253 -19.10 8.32 -11.80
CA PRO A 253 -20.39 7.99 -12.40
C PRO A 253 -21.61 8.70 -11.80
N GLU A 254 -21.50 9.22 -10.58
CA GLU A 254 -22.55 9.99 -9.90
C GLU A 254 -22.12 11.45 -9.75
N GLY A 255 -23.09 12.38 -9.60
CA GLY A 255 -22.78 13.80 -9.39
C GLY A 255 -22.06 14.11 -8.07
N THR A 256 -21.95 13.14 -7.16
CA THR A 256 -21.20 13.26 -5.90
C THR A 256 -19.90 12.45 -5.89
N SER A 257 -19.58 11.73 -6.96
CA SER A 257 -18.36 10.93 -7.07
C SER A 257 -17.11 11.74 -6.72
N GLN A 258 -16.13 11.08 -6.12
CA GLN A 258 -14.82 11.65 -5.80
C GLN A 258 -13.73 10.69 -6.24
N TYR A 259 -12.51 11.20 -6.40
CA TYR A 259 -11.34 10.33 -6.49
C TYR A 259 -10.93 9.91 -5.07
N GLU A 260 -10.86 8.59 -4.84
CA GLU A 260 -10.39 7.98 -3.59
C GLU A 260 -9.82 6.60 -3.89
N HIS A 261 -9.33 5.83 -2.91
CA HIS A 261 -8.57 4.60 -3.21
C HIS A 261 -9.33 3.58 -4.06
N SER A 262 -10.66 3.54 -3.97
CA SER A 262 -11.50 2.65 -4.80
C SER A 262 -11.68 3.14 -6.24
N SER A 263 -11.21 4.35 -6.57
CA SER A 263 -11.02 4.80 -7.95
C SER A 263 -10.01 3.95 -8.71
N ILE A 264 -9.06 3.30 -8.03
CA ILE A 264 -8.10 2.38 -8.65
C ILE A 264 -8.82 1.12 -9.19
N PRO A 265 -9.50 0.30 -8.37
CA PRO A 265 -10.21 -0.88 -8.87
C PRO A 265 -11.34 -0.50 -9.83
N ALA A 266 -12.04 0.63 -9.62
CA ALA A 266 -13.03 1.13 -10.57
C ALA A 266 -12.41 1.43 -11.96
N THR A 267 -11.25 2.08 -11.97
CA THR A 267 -10.51 2.40 -13.20
C THR A 267 -9.95 1.14 -13.86
N VAL A 268 -9.35 0.22 -13.10
CA VAL A 268 -8.85 -1.08 -13.62
C VAL A 268 -9.98 -1.85 -14.30
N LYS A 269 -11.15 -1.91 -13.65
CA LYS A 269 -12.34 -2.54 -14.21
C LYS A 269 -12.74 -1.94 -15.55
N LYS A 270 -12.79 -0.61 -15.65
CA LYS A 270 -13.19 0.10 -16.87
C LYS A 270 -12.11 0.06 -17.97
N LEU A 271 -10.84 0.11 -17.57
CA LEU A 271 -9.68 0.08 -18.47
C LEU A 271 -9.59 -1.27 -19.20
N PHE A 272 -9.75 -2.37 -18.47
CA PHE A 272 -9.70 -3.73 -19.03
C PHE A 272 -11.07 -4.29 -19.43
N ASN A 273 -12.15 -3.54 -19.25
CA ASN A 273 -13.52 -3.97 -19.54
C ASN A 273 -13.85 -5.32 -18.87
N LEU A 274 -13.56 -5.43 -17.56
CA LEU A 274 -13.79 -6.66 -16.79
C LEU A 274 -15.28 -7.01 -16.74
N ARG A 275 -15.60 -8.29 -16.86
CA ARG A 275 -16.98 -8.82 -16.80
C ARG A 275 -17.53 -8.81 -15.38
N ALA A 276 -16.65 -8.95 -14.40
CA ALA A 276 -17.03 -8.96 -12.99
C ALA A 276 -17.79 -7.67 -12.61
N ASN A 277 -18.80 -7.80 -11.75
CA ASN A 277 -19.45 -6.64 -11.12
C ASN A 277 -18.43 -5.82 -10.30
N TYR A 278 -18.80 -4.58 -9.95
CA TYR A 278 -17.98 -3.79 -9.03
C TYR A 278 -17.86 -4.56 -7.71
N LEU A 279 -16.72 -4.42 -7.03
CA LEU A 279 -16.43 -5.16 -5.80
C LEU A 279 -17.44 -4.79 -4.71
N THR A 280 -17.86 -3.54 -4.68
CA THR A 280 -18.75 -2.95 -3.67
C THR A 280 -19.57 -1.81 -4.27
N LYS A 281 -20.35 -1.10 -3.44
CA LYS A 281 -20.99 0.16 -3.82
C LYS A 281 -20.00 1.33 -3.90
N ARG A 282 -18.81 1.20 -3.30
CA ARG A 282 -17.81 2.27 -3.24
C ARG A 282 -17.11 2.44 -4.58
N ASP A 283 -16.57 1.38 -5.16
CA ASP A 283 -15.93 1.44 -6.49
C ASP A 283 -16.95 1.63 -7.63
N SER A 284 -18.21 1.24 -7.45
CA SER A 284 -19.27 1.62 -8.42
C SER A 284 -19.60 3.11 -8.40
N TRP A 285 -19.26 3.82 -7.31
CA TRP A 285 -19.48 5.26 -7.13
C TRP A 285 -18.21 6.08 -7.36
N ALA A 286 -17.03 5.51 -7.14
CA ALA A 286 -15.75 6.21 -7.24
C ALA A 286 -15.51 6.75 -8.65
N GLY A 287 -14.87 7.91 -8.73
CA GLY A 287 -14.44 8.48 -10.01
C GLY A 287 -13.43 7.60 -10.71
N THR A 288 -13.53 7.44 -12.04
CA THR A 288 -12.51 6.73 -12.84
C THR A 288 -11.65 7.72 -13.62
N PHE A 289 -10.44 7.31 -14.00
CA PHE A 289 -9.46 8.19 -14.66
C PHE A 289 -8.87 7.58 -15.95
N GLU A 290 -9.45 6.50 -16.49
CA GLU A 290 -9.01 5.91 -17.76
C GLU A 290 -9.22 6.83 -18.97
N SER A 291 -10.13 7.80 -18.88
CA SER A 291 -10.35 8.78 -19.95
C SER A 291 -9.11 9.63 -20.21
N TYR A 292 -8.32 9.94 -19.18
CA TYR A 292 -7.07 10.68 -19.30
C TYR A 292 -5.98 9.90 -20.06
N LEU A 293 -6.09 8.56 -20.10
CA LEU A 293 -5.21 7.70 -20.90
C LEU A 293 -5.65 7.58 -22.37
N LYS A 294 -6.80 8.17 -22.73
CA LYS A 294 -7.41 8.07 -24.07
C LYS A 294 -7.52 9.42 -24.78
N VAL A 295 -6.98 10.49 -24.18
CA VAL A 295 -6.99 11.85 -24.77
C VAL A 295 -6.18 11.87 -26.07
N ARG A 296 -5.07 11.14 -26.10
CA ARG A 296 -4.10 11.15 -27.19
C ARG A 296 -4.33 10.00 -28.16
N LYS A 297 -4.01 10.25 -29.44
CA LYS A 297 -3.95 9.21 -30.48
C LYS A 297 -2.61 8.48 -30.54
N THR A 298 -1.54 9.13 -30.09
CA THR A 298 -0.18 8.59 -30.02
C THR A 298 0.46 8.91 -28.67
N PRO A 299 1.31 8.02 -28.13
CA PRO A 299 2.03 8.28 -26.90
C PRO A 299 2.99 9.46 -27.11
N ARG A 300 3.21 10.21 -26.03
CA ARG A 300 4.22 11.27 -25.96
C ARG A 300 5.62 10.70 -26.17
N THR A 301 6.43 11.44 -26.92
CA THR A 301 7.85 11.11 -27.18
C THR A 301 8.79 11.99 -26.36
N ASP A 302 8.26 12.97 -25.61
CA ASP A 302 8.98 13.96 -24.83
C ASP A 302 9.03 13.63 -23.32
N CYS A 303 8.52 12.47 -22.89
CA CYS A 303 8.58 12.06 -21.48
C CYS A 303 10.04 11.91 -21.02
N PRO A 304 10.42 12.49 -19.85
CA PRO A 304 11.81 12.54 -19.42
C PRO A 304 12.38 11.14 -19.21
N GLU A 305 13.59 10.90 -19.69
CA GLU A 305 14.27 9.61 -19.49
C GLU A 305 14.80 9.44 -18.06
N LYS A 306 15.13 10.56 -17.41
CA LYS A 306 15.63 10.62 -16.05
C LYS A 306 14.93 11.71 -15.25
N LEU A 307 14.70 11.46 -13.97
CA LEU A 307 14.20 12.45 -13.02
C LEU A 307 15.35 13.14 -12.28
N PRO A 308 15.12 14.29 -11.60
CA PRO A 308 16.15 14.95 -10.82
C PRO A 308 16.80 14.06 -9.76
N GLU A 309 18.08 14.33 -9.45
CA GLU A 309 18.80 13.60 -8.42
C GLU A 309 18.42 14.07 -7.01
N VAL A 310 18.29 13.11 -6.09
CA VAL A 310 17.99 13.37 -4.67
C VAL A 310 19.28 13.27 -3.87
N THR A 311 19.94 14.41 -3.68
CA THR A 311 21.31 14.46 -3.15
C THR A 311 21.39 14.61 -1.63
N LYS A 312 20.30 15.05 -0.97
CA LYS A 312 20.28 15.34 0.46
C LYS A 312 19.23 14.51 1.18
N SER A 313 19.51 14.18 2.44
CA SER A 313 18.50 13.63 3.36
C SER A 313 17.55 14.76 3.79
N LEU A 314 16.28 14.43 3.99
CA LEU A 314 15.26 15.36 4.50
C LEU A 314 15.02 15.21 6.00
N ARG A 315 15.78 14.36 6.69
CA ARG A 315 15.78 14.25 8.14
C ARG A 315 17.19 14.41 8.71
N PRO A 316 17.34 14.89 9.96
CA PRO A 316 18.66 15.19 10.53
C PRO A 316 19.42 13.94 11.03
N PHE A 317 18.81 12.75 10.97
CA PHE A 317 19.38 11.51 11.50
C PHE A 317 19.36 10.36 10.48
N GLY A 318 20.27 9.41 10.65
CA GLY A 318 20.31 8.18 9.86
C GLY A 318 19.18 7.20 10.20
N ALA A 319 19.15 6.09 9.47
CA ALA A 319 18.27 4.96 9.80
C ALA A 319 18.59 4.42 11.19
N ASN A 320 17.55 3.99 11.91
CA ASN A 320 17.68 3.52 13.28
C ASN A 320 16.93 2.20 13.47
N GLU A 321 17.68 1.11 13.33
CA GLU A 321 17.19 -0.25 13.46
C GLU A 321 17.05 -0.73 14.92
N ASP A 322 17.53 0.07 15.87
CA ASP A 322 17.51 -0.23 17.31
C ASP A 322 16.26 0.35 18.01
N LYS A 323 15.42 1.08 17.26
CA LYS A 323 14.15 1.64 17.76
C LYS A 323 13.06 0.59 17.95
N SER A 324 12.10 0.94 18.80
CA SER A 324 10.80 0.27 18.90
C SER A 324 10.01 0.41 17.60
N LEU A 325 9.13 -0.56 17.33
CA LEU A 325 8.26 -0.55 16.16
C LEU A 325 7.19 0.54 16.25
N SER A 326 6.88 1.14 15.10
CA SER A 326 5.64 1.91 14.90
C SER A 326 4.41 0.99 14.94
N GLU A 327 3.22 1.56 15.11
CA GLU A 327 1.96 0.78 15.09
C GLU A 327 1.84 -0.03 13.79
N PHE A 328 2.11 0.61 12.64
CA PHE A 328 2.08 -0.04 11.34
C PHE A 328 3.10 -1.19 11.23
N GLN A 329 4.33 -1.01 11.71
CA GLN A 329 5.31 -2.09 11.74
C GLN A 329 4.87 -3.26 12.64
N VAL A 330 4.21 -2.99 13.78
CA VAL A 330 3.63 -4.06 14.62
C VAL A 330 2.59 -4.88 13.85
N GLU A 331 1.78 -4.24 13.00
CA GLU A 331 0.78 -4.92 12.18
C GLU A 331 1.41 -5.83 11.13
N LEU A 332 2.48 -5.36 10.49
CA LEU A 332 3.28 -6.19 9.59
C LEU A 332 3.88 -7.40 10.33
N ILE A 333 4.24 -7.26 11.60
CA ILE A 333 4.70 -8.38 12.42
C ILE A 333 3.55 -9.32 12.80
N GLN A 334 2.33 -8.82 13.02
CA GLN A 334 1.16 -9.69 13.18
C GLN A 334 0.92 -10.51 11.90
N LEU A 335 1.02 -9.89 10.73
CA LEU A 335 0.97 -10.62 9.45
C LEU A 335 2.09 -11.66 9.37
N ALA A 336 3.34 -11.28 9.64
CA ALA A 336 4.48 -12.21 9.62
C ALA A 336 4.25 -13.43 10.55
N SER A 337 3.71 -13.20 11.75
CA SER A 337 3.38 -14.29 12.69
C SER A 337 2.31 -15.24 12.16
N GLN A 338 1.40 -14.75 11.31
CA GLN A 338 0.46 -15.62 10.62
C GLN A 338 1.18 -16.44 9.54
N LEU A 339 2.03 -15.78 8.75
CA LEU A 339 2.72 -16.38 7.62
C LEU A 339 3.70 -17.48 8.04
N ASN A 340 4.24 -17.45 9.26
CA ASN A 340 5.13 -18.48 9.77
C ASN A 340 4.49 -19.42 10.82
N GLY A 341 3.21 -19.18 11.15
CA GLY A 341 2.43 -19.98 12.10
C GLY A 341 2.59 -19.59 13.57
N ASP A 342 3.47 -18.67 13.93
CA ASP A 342 3.75 -18.28 15.32
C ASP A 342 2.57 -17.59 16.03
N HIS A 343 1.56 -17.12 15.29
CA HIS A 343 0.32 -16.55 15.85
C HIS A 343 -0.42 -17.48 16.83
N VAL A 344 -0.18 -18.79 16.81
CA VAL A 344 -0.79 -19.76 17.75
C VAL A 344 -0.01 -19.90 19.07
N LEU A 345 1.14 -19.24 19.21
CA LEU A 345 1.96 -19.28 20.42
C LEU A 345 1.37 -18.39 21.52
N ASN A 346 1.66 -18.72 22.78
CA ASN A 346 1.20 -17.95 23.95
C ASN A 346 1.76 -16.51 23.99
N SER A 347 2.81 -16.22 23.21
CA SER A 347 3.35 -14.87 23.05
C SER A 347 2.47 -13.96 22.19
N TYR A 348 1.47 -14.50 21.48
CA TYR A 348 0.46 -13.69 20.82
C TYR A 348 -0.53 -13.10 21.85
N PRO A 349 -0.94 -11.82 21.76
CA PRO A 349 -0.74 -10.83 20.69
C PRO A 349 0.48 -9.90 20.88
N ASP A 350 1.47 -10.34 21.64
CA ASP A 350 2.62 -9.54 22.05
C ASP A 350 3.86 -9.75 21.17
N ILE A 351 3.78 -10.64 20.17
CA ILE A 351 4.81 -10.81 19.14
C ILE A 351 5.06 -9.45 18.48
N GLY A 352 6.33 -9.02 18.49
CA GLY A 352 6.76 -7.72 17.96
C GLY A 352 6.86 -6.59 18.98
N LYS A 353 6.21 -6.68 20.16
CA LYS A 353 6.23 -5.58 21.16
C LYS A 353 7.62 -5.24 21.67
N THR A 354 8.50 -6.24 21.76
CA THR A 354 9.86 -6.09 22.30
C THR A 354 10.93 -6.14 21.22
N MET A 355 10.55 -6.28 19.94
CA MET A 355 11.51 -6.34 18.84
C MET A 355 12.03 -4.95 18.52
N SER A 356 13.32 -4.86 18.20
CA SER A 356 13.84 -3.70 17.47
C SER A 356 13.37 -3.72 16.01
N VAL A 357 13.42 -2.58 15.33
CA VAL A 357 13.15 -2.47 13.89
C VAL A 357 13.98 -3.47 13.06
N GLY A 358 15.25 -3.66 13.41
CA GLY A 358 16.14 -4.60 12.73
C GLY A 358 15.77 -6.07 12.97
N GLU A 359 15.37 -6.42 14.19
CA GLU A 359 14.86 -7.77 14.52
C GLU A 359 13.55 -8.06 13.79
N ALA A 360 12.65 -7.09 13.78
CA ALA A 360 11.36 -7.18 13.12
C ALA A 360 11.50 -7.34 11.60
N ASN A 361 12.43 -6.62 10.95
CA ASN A 361 12.71 -6.81 9.52
C ASN A 361 13.15 -8.25 9.22
N ARG A 362 14.10 -8.80 9.99
CA ARG A 362 14.56 -10.18 9.81
C ARG A 362 13.44 -11.19 10.04
N TYR A 363 12.62 -10.97 11.06
CA TYR A 363 11.45 -11.83 11.35
C TYR A 363 10.44 -11.83 10.19
N ALA A 364 10.14 -10.65 9.64
CA ALA A 364 9.21 -10.50 8.52
C ALA A 364 9.75 -11.17 7.24
N GLU A 365 11.03 -10.98 6.91
CA GLU A 365 11.67 -11.61 5.76
C GLU A 365 11.72 -13.14 5.87
N ASP A 366 12.07 -13.68 7.04
CA ASP A 366 12.04 -15.13 7.31
C ASP A 366 10.62 -15.69 7.14
N ALA A 367 9.63 -15.01 7.72
CA ALA A 367 8.24 -15.45 7.66
C ALA A 367 7.72 -15.52 6.21
N VAL A 368 7.99 -14.50 5.41
CA VAL A 368 7.61 -14.47 3.98
C VAL A 368 8.35 -15.54 3.20
N SER A 369 9.65 -15.72 3.43
CA SER A 369 10.45 -16.76 2.77
C SER A 369 9.88 -18.16 3.03
N ARG A 370 9.63 -18.50 4.30
CA ARG A 370 9.06 -19.78 4.73
C ARG A 370 7.67 -20.02 4.18
N PHE A 371 6.82 -18.99 4.18
CA PHE A 371 5.48 -19.05 3.61
C PHE A 371 5.50 -19.39 2.12
N LEU A 372 6.33 -18.67 1.34
CA LEU A 372 6.45 -18.90 -0.10
C LEU A 372 7.11 -20.25 -0.42
N GLU A 373 8.11 -20.67 0.36
CA GLU A 373 8.76 -21.97 0.18
C GLU A 373 7.80 -23.14 0.46
N ALA A 374 7.13 -23.14 1.61
CA ALA A 374 6.18 -24.18 1.98
C ALA A 374 5.07 -24.31 0.94
N GLY A 375 4.57 -23.18 0.45
CA GLY A 375 3.55 -23.17 -0.58
C GLY A 375 4.04 -23.68 -1.94
N ARG A 376 5.29 -23.37 -2.35
CA ARG A 376 5.89 -23.96 -3.57
C ARG A 376 6.07 -25.48 -3.44
N ILE A 377 6.45 -25.97 -2.26
CA ILE A 377 6.57 -27.41 -1.99
C ILE A 377 5.18 -28.06 -2.09
N ALA A 378 4.15 -27.47 -1.50
CA ALA A 378 2.78 -27.97 -1.56
C ALA A 378 2.25 -28.04 -3.01
N LEU A 379 2.49 -27.00 -3.83
CA LEU A 379 2.15 -27.01 -5.26
C LEU A 379 2.84 -28.15 -6.01
N ARG A 380 4.15 -28.35 -5.79
CA ARG A 380 4.91 -29.45 -6.40
C ARG A 380 4.41 -30.83 -5.96
N ALA A 381 3.86 -30.93 -4.76
CA ALA A 381 3.25 -32.15 -4.22
C ALA A 381 1.81 -32.38 -4.72
N GLY A 382 1.26 -31.53 -5.59
CA GLY A 382 -0.09 -31.68 -6.14
C GLY A 382 -1.21 -31.24 -5.20
N ALA A 383 -0.92 -30.37 -4.22
CA ALA A 383 -1.96 -29.80 -3.36
C ALA A 383 -2.96 -28.96 -4.17
N ASN A 384 -4.21 -28.91 -3.70
CA ASN A 384 -5.26 -28.11 -4.33
C ASN A 384 -4.85 -26.62 -4.37
N GLU A 385 -4.70 -26.05 -5.56
CA GLU A 385 -4.21 -24.68 -5.74
C GLU A 385 -5.13 -23.61 -5.10
N SER A 386 -6.39 -23.92 -4.85
CA SER A 386 -7.33 -23.02 -4.15
C SER A 386 -7.20 -23.05 -2.63
N ALA A 387 -6.43 -23.99 -2.06
CA ALA A 387 -6.24 -24.10 -0.62
C ALA A 387 -5.43 -22.92 -0.07
N LEU A 388 -5.79 -22.49 1.14
CA LEU A 388 -5.01 -21.53 1.90
C LEU A 388 -3.74 -22.19 2.42
N VAL A 389 -2.61 -21.48 2.29
CA VAL A 389 -1.36 -21.89 2.94
C VAL A 389 -1.51 -21.68 4.44
N THR A 390 -1.37 -22.77 5.19
CA THR A 390 -1.40 -22.76 6.66
C THR A 390 -0.06 -23.26 7.18
N MET A 391 0.51 -22.51 8.12
CA MET A 391 1.85 -22.77 8.66
C MET A 391 1.75 -23.13 10.14
N ARG A 392 2.68 -23.96 10.61
CA ARG A 392 2.84 -24.29 12.03
C ARG A 392 4.13 -23.65 12.55
N PRO A 393 4.18 -23.22 13.83
CA PRO A 393 5.41 -22.68 14.42
C PRO A 393 6.57 -23.65 14.28
N ALA A 394 7.77 -23.12 13.99
CA ALA A 394 8.99 -23.92 13.95
C ALA A 394 9.38 -24.41 15.35
N LEU A 395 10.11 -25.53 15.43
CA LEU A 395 10.63 -26.06 16.71
C LEU A 395 11.59 -25.06 17.39
N THR A 396 12.39 -24.34 16.60
CA THR A 396 13.29 -23.28 17.08
C THR A 396 12.54 -22.10 17.68
N SER A 397 11.43 -21.65 17.05
CA SER A 397 10.55 -20.63 17.60
C SER A 397 9.95 -21.05 18.95
N ARG A 398 9.62 -22.34 19.12
CA ARG A 398 9.08 -22.88 20.38
C ARG A 398 10.13 -22.90 21.49
N ALA A 399 11.39 -23.23 21.18
CA ALA A 399 12.48 -23.33 22.15
C ALA A 399 12.99 -21.97 22.67
N ALA A 400 12.98 -20.93 21.82
CA ALA A 400 13.31 -19.56 22.24
C ALA A 400 12.34 -19.01 23.31
N MET A 401 11.12 -19.56 23.39
CA MET A 401 10.12 -19.16 24.38
C MET A 401 10.21 -19.96 25.70
N SER A 402 10.72 -21.20 25.68
CA SER A 402 10.86 -22.00 26.91
C SER A 402 12.01 -21.53 27.80
N THR A 403 12.95 -20.75 27.26
CA THR A 403 14.12 -20.23 27.98
C THR A 403 13.86 -18.90 28.70
N GLY A 404 12.65 -18.30 28.53
CA GLY A 404 12.23 -17.07 29.22
C GLY A 404 11.57 -17.28 30.59
N LEU A 405 11.48 -18.52 31.09
CA LEU A 405 10.85 -18.89 32.36
C LEU A 405 11.81 -19.74 33.20
N SER A 406 13.00 -19.23 33.52
CA SER A 406 13.79 -19.73 34.66
C SER A 406 14.79 -18.69 35.17
N SER A 407 14.31 -17.66 35.84
CA SER A 407 15.15 -16.87 36.75
C SER A 407 14.32 -16.22 37.86
N GLU A 408 13.49 -17.00 38.54
CA GLU A 408 13.08 -16.72 39.92
C GLU A 408 12.84 -18.07 40.61
N LEU A 409 13.91 -18.59 41.22
CA LEU A 409 13.99 -19.22 42.55
C LEU A 409 15.44 -19.63 42.83
#